data_AF-A0AAV5A125-F1
#
_entry.id   AF-A0AAV5A125-F1
#
_cell.length_a   1.000
_cell.length_b   1.000
_cell.length_c   1.000
_cell.angle_alpha   90.00
_cell.angle_beta   90.00
_cell.angle_gamma   90.00
#
_symmetry.space_group_name_H-M   'P 1'
#
loop_
_entity.id
_entity.type
_entity.pdbx_description
1 polymer ?
#
loop_
_entity_poly.entity_id
_entity_poly.type
_entity_poly.pdbx_seq_one_letter_code
_entity_poly.pdbx_strand_id
1 'polypeptide(L)'
;MPIQSPPRIQGIPRPPSPESPATLEDVSNAIDYARAAFIAQGRWLIRAHLDELGANDVARALRDLVATIQRVEERLQHLEERIYAMNEQVIEAAIASAQAINWDQHDGSLREFQIVRLPGGGLPQNLPRLRNLAAIRSLTGAQAKEYCIAYRIERRGNRIQDNRKAISRHIGCSVPLD
;
A
#
# COMPACT_ATOMS: atom_id res chain seq x y z
N MET A 1 -37.05 -17.15 -37.90
CA MET A 1 -37.79 -16.47 -38.99
C MET A 1 -36.79 -15.62 -39.77
N PRO A 2 -36.74 -15.67 -41.11
CA PRO A 2 -35.85 -14.81 -41.87
C PRO A 2 -36.35 -13.36 -41.80
N ILE A 3 -35.46 -12.44 -41.40
CA ILE A 3 -35.75 -11.01 -41.36
C ILE A 3 -35.87 -10.52 -42.81
N GLN A 4 -37.06 -10.05 -43.19
CA GLN A 4 -37.26 -9.44 -44.51
C GLN A 4 -36.50 -8.11 -44.56
N SER A 5 -35.61 -7.98 -45.54
CA SER A 5 -34.94 -6.72 -45.85
C SER A 5 -35.98 -5.65 -46.16
N PRO A 6 -35.82 -4.41 -45.65
CA PRO A 6 -36.77 -3.34 -45.96
C PRO A 6 -36.82 -3.08 -47.48
N PRO A 7 -37.99 -2.67 -48.00
CA PRO A 7 -38.19 -2.47 -49.43
C PRO A 7 -37.19 -1.43 -49.97
N ARG A 8 -36.50 -1.77 -51.06
CA ARG A 8 -35.67 -0.81 -51.80
C ARG A 8 -36.60 0.28 -52.34
N ILE A 9 -36.51 1.47 -51.77
CA ILE A 9 -37.12 2.68 -52.33
C ILE A 9 -36.37 2.97 -53.64
N GLN A 10 -36.90 2.47 -54.76
CA GLN A 10 -36.47 2.89 -56.08
C GLN A 10 -37.14 4.22 -56.40
N GLY A 11 -36.35 5.24 -56.70
CA GLY A 11 -36.88 6.47 -57.31
C GLY A 11 -36.71 7.77 -56.53
N ILE A 12 -35.95 7.81 -55.43
CA ILE A 12 -35.47 9.11 -54.94
C ILE A 12 -34.27 9.47 -55.84
N PRO A 13 -34.39 10.48 -56.74
CA PRO A 13 -33.24 10.94 -57.49
C PRO A 13 -32.16 11.32 -56.49
N ARG A 14 -30.95 10.78 -56.67
CA ARG A 14 -29.80 11.22 -55.87
C ARG A 14 -29.72 12.74 -56.03
N PRO A 15 -29.54 13.50 -54.94
CA PRO A 15 -29.29 14.93 -55.06
C PRO A 15 -28.12 15.13 -56.03
N PRO A 16 -28.15 16.17 -56.87
CA PRO A 16 -27.03 16.45 -57.78
C PRO A 16 -25.75 16.50 -56.94
N SER A 17 -24.69 15.87 -57.45
CA SER A 17 -23.37 16.01 -56.84
C SER A 17 -23.08 17.51 -56.71
N PRO A 18 -22.68 18.00 -55.52
CA PRO A 18 -22.39 19.42 -55.35
C PRO A 18 -21.40 19.87 -56.43
N GLU A 19 -21.70 20.99 -57.10
CA GLU A 19 -20.96 21.49 -58.27
C GLU A 19 -19.51 21.89 -57.96
N SER A 20 -19.09 21.79 -56.70
CA SER A 20 -17.74 22.05 -56.24
C SER A 20 -17.32 20.99 -55.22
N PRO A 21 -16.06 20.50 -55.25
CA PRO A 21 -15.55 19.65 -54.19
C PRO A 21 -15.68 20.39 -52.86
N ALA A 22 -16.15 19.69 -51.82
CA ALA A 22 -16.29 20.26 -50.49
C ALA A 22 -14.99 20.97 -50.10
N THR A 23 -15.09 22.24 -49.76
CA THR A 23 -13.94 23.00 -49.30
C THR A 23 -13.53 22.49 -47.91
N LEU A 24 -12.29 22.75 -47.50
CA LEU A 24 -11.85 22.43 -46.13
C LEU A 24 -12.71 23.14 -45.08
N GLU A 25 -13.27 24.31 -45.43
CA GLU A 25 -14.19 25.07 -44.60
C GLU A 25 -15.54 24.35 -44.44
N ASP A 26 -16.09 23.77 -45.51
CA ASP A 26 -17.32 22.96 -45.46
C ASP A 26 -17.15 21.72 -44.56
N VAL A 27 -15.99 21.06 -44.64
CA VAL A 27 -15.67 19.90 -43.79
C VAL A 27 -15.54 20.32 -42.33
N SER A 28 -14.86 21.44 -42.05
CA SER A 28 -14.74 21.98 -40.69
C SER A 28 -16.11 22.33 -40.11
N ASN A 29 -16.94 23.04 -40.87
CA ASN A 29 -18.29 23.42 -40.47
C ASN A 29 -19.19 22.20 -40.23
N ALA A 30 -19.05 21.15 -41.04
CA ALA A 30 -19.79 19.90 -40.85
C ALA A 30 -19.35 19.16 -39.58
N ILE A 31 -18.05 19.14 -39.26
CA ILE A 31 -17.53 18.55 -38.03
C ILE A 31 -18.01 19.33 -36.81
N ASP A 32 -17.94 20.66 -36.86
CA ASP A 32 -18.40 21.53 -35.77
C ASP A 32 -19.92 21.40 -35.55
N TYR A 33 -20.69 21.33 -36.64
CA TYR A 33 -22.13 21.08 -36.58
C TYR A 33 -22.44 19.69 -36.01
N ALA A 34 -21.77 18.64 -36.47
CA ALA A 34 -21.96 17.28 -35.95
C ALA A 34 -21.60 17.19 -34.46
N ARG A 35 -20.54 17.89 -34.04
CA ARG A 35 -20.14 17.97 -32.62
C ARG A 35 -21.17 18.74 -31.80
N ALA A 36 -21.66 19.87 -32.29
CA ALA A 36 -22.69 20.65 -31.63
C ALA A 36 -24.00 19.86 -31.51
N ALA A 37 -24.40 19.14 -32.57
CA ALA A 37 -25.57 18.27 -32.58
C ALA A 37 -25.44 17.11 -31.59
N PHE A 38 -24.28 16.45 -31.53
CA PHE A 38 -24.01 15.37 -30.58
C PHE A 38 -24.06 15.87 -29.12
N ILE A 39 -23.46 17.03 -28.83
CA ILE A 39 -23.51 17.64 -27.50
C ILE A 39 -24.95 18.05 -27.14
N ALA A 40 -25.69 18.62 -28.09
CA ALA A 40 -27.09 19.00 -27.88
C ALA A 40 -27.97 17.78 -27.61
N GLN A 41 -27.76 16.68 -28.34
CA GLN A 41 -28.49 15.42 -28.15
C GLN A 41 -28.15 14.78 -26.80
N GLY A 42 -26.87 14.75 -26.41
CA GLY A 42 -26.47 14.25 -25.09
C GLY A 42 -27.05 15.08 -23.95
N ARG A 43 -27.07 16.41 -24.07
CA ARG A 43 -27.72 17.30 -23.09
C ARG A 43 -29.22 17.09 -23.02
N TRP A 44 -29.89 16.90 -24.14
CA TRP A 44 -31.31 16.60 -24.18
C TRP A 44 -31.64 15.26 -23.53
N LEU A 45 -30.85 14.21 -23.78
CA LEU A 45 -31.04 12.90 -23.17
C LEU A 45 -30.83 12.93 -21.65
N ILE A 46 -29.78 13.62 -21.19
CA ILE A 46 -29.52 13.82 -19.76
C ILE A 46 -30.66 14.60 -19.12
N ARG A 47 -31.17 15.64 -19.79
CA ARG A 47 -32.30 16.43 -19.28
C ARG A 47 -33.60 15.64 -19.26
N ALA A 48 -33.92 14.88 -20.31
CA ALA A 48 -35.08 14.01 -20.37
C ALA A 48 -35.06 12.94 -19.27
N HIS A 49 -33.90 12.33 -19.02
CA HIS A 49 -33.75 11.36 -17.91
C HIS A 49 -33.74 12.02 -16.53
N LEU A 50 -33.23 13.25 -16.38
CA LEU A 50 -33.32 14.01 -15.12
C LEU A 50 -34.74 14.52 -14.85
N ASP A 51 -35.53 14.76 -15.90
CA ASP A 51 -36.94 15.14 -15.80
C ASP A 51 -37.82 13.91 -15.48
N GLU A 52 -37.45 12.70 -15.96
CA GLU A 52 -38.08 11.41 -15.62
C GLU A 52 -37.70 10.91 -14.21
N LEU A 53 -36.42 10.99 -13.85
CA LEU A 53 -35.93 10.77 -12.49
C LEU A 53 -36.12 12.07 -11.71
N GLY A 54 -37.35 12.33 -11.27
CA GLY A 54 -37.69 13.54 -10.52
C GLY A 54 -36.62 13.85 -9.46
N ALA A 55 -36.29 15.13 -9.25
CA ALA A 55 -35.15 15.57 -8.44
C ALA A 55 -35.02 14.90 -7.05
N ASN A 56 -36.13 14.42 -6.50
CA ASN A 56 -36.19 13.65 -5.26
C ASN A 56 -35.53 12.25 -5.35
N ASP A 57 -35.62 11.56 -6.48
CA ASP A 57 -35.05 10.23 -6.69
C ASP A 57 -33.53 10.32 -6.92
N VAL A 58 -33.06 11.32 -7.66
CA VAL A 58 -31.63 11.62 -7.78
C VAL A 58 -31.04 12.00 -6.42
N ALA A 59 -31.72 12.85 -5.65
CA ALA A 59 -31.29 13.21 -4.32
C ALA A 59 -31.28 12.01 -3.36
N ARG A 60 -32.21 11.06 -3.51
CA ARG A 60 -32.23 9.80 -2.73
C ARG A 60 -31.03 8.92 -3.10
N ALA A 61 -30.80 8.67 -4.39
CA ALA A 61 -29.68 7.87 -4.86
C ALA A 61 -28.32 8.44 -4.43
N LEU A 62 -28.16 9.77 -4.45
CA LEU A 62 -26.93 10.42 -3.96
C LEU A 62 -26.75 10.24 -2.44
N ARG A 63 -27.82 10.36 -1.64
CA ARG A 63 -27.75 10.10 -0.19
C ARG A 63 -27.39 8.65 0.10
N ASP A 64 -27.98 7.71 -0.63
CA ASP A 64 -27.72 6.28 -0.46
C ASP A 64 -26.27 5.93 -0.86
N LEU A 65 -25.75 6.56 -1.92
CA LEU A 65 -24.36 6.42 -2.33
C LEU A 65 -23.40 6.95 -1.26
N VAL A 66 -23.66 8.15 -0.73
CA VAL A 66 -22.85 8.75 0.35
C VAL A 66 -22.85 7.85 1.60
N ALA A 67 -24.02 7.35 2.01
CA ALA A 67 -24.14 6.44 3.15
C ALA A 67 -23.44 5.08 2.90
N THR A 68 -23.31 4.67 1.64
CA THR A 68 -22.56 3.46 1.27
C THR A 68 -21.06 3.71 1.32
N ILE A 69 -20.60 4.86 0.83
CA ILE A 69 -19.19 5.28 0.88
C ILE A 69 -18.72 5.34 2.34
N GLN A 70 -19.47 6.00 3.21
CA GLN A 70 -19.14 6.10 4.64
C GLN A 70 -19.00 4.72 5.30
N ARG A 71 -19.93 3.80 5.03
CA ARG A 71 -19.84 2.42 5.53
C ARG A 71 -18.62 1.65 5.01
N VAL A 72 -18.18 1.93 3.79
CA VAL A 72 -16.96 1.31 3.23
C VAL A 72 -15.72 1.90 3.90
N GLU A 73 -15.67 3.21 4.12
CA GLU A 73 -14.57 3.89 4.81
C GLU A 73 -14.39 3.37 6.25
N GLU A 74 -15.48 3.26 7.02
CA GLU A 74 -15.44 2.68 8.37
C GLU A 74 -14.90 1.25 8.39
N ARG A 75 -15.33 0.42 7.41
CA ARG A 75 -14.84 -0.96 7.28
C ARG A 75 -13.36 -1.02 6.90
N LEU A 76 -12.88 -0.11 6.05
CA LEU A 76 -11.47 -0.03 5.69
C LEU A 76 -10.62 0.34 6.89
N GLN A 77 -11.02 1.36 7.65
CA GLN A 77 -10.32 1.77 8.86
C GLN A 77 -10.23 0.61 9.88
N HIS A 78 -11.34 -0.11 10.09
CA HIS A 78 -11.34 -1.29 10.96
C HIS A 78 -10.41 -2.42 10.46
N LEU A 79 -10.33 -2.64 9.15
CA LEU A 79 -9.41 -3.63 8.59
C LEU A 79 -7.95 -3.22 8.75
N GLU A 80 -7.62 -1.93 8.58
CA GLU A 80 -6.28 -1.40 8.80
C GLU A 80 -5.83 -1.64 10.25
N GLU A 81 -6.67 -1.26 11.23
CA GLU A 81 -6.42 -1.50 12.65
C GLU A 81 -6.17 -2.99 12.95
N ARG A 82 -6.98 -3.88 12.36
CA ARG A 82 -6.81 -5.33 12.52
C ARG A 82 -5.51 -5.85 11.90
N ILE A 83 -5.10 -5.31 10.74
CA ILE A 83 -3.83 -5.68 10.11
C ILE A 83 -2.66 -5.25 10.99
N TYR A 84 -2.71 -4.05 11.57
CA TYR A 84 -1.69 -3.58 12.51
C TYR A 84 -1.60 -4.49 13.74
N ALA A 85 -2.72 -4.81 14.37
CA ALA A 85 -2.74 -5.70 15.53
C ALA A 85 -2.24 -7.12 15.20
N MET A 86 -2.61 -7.66 14.03
CA MET A 86 -2.14 -8.98 13.60
C MET A 86 -0.64 -8.98 13.31
N ASN A 87 -0.11 -7.89 12.73
CA ASN A 87 1.32 -7.76 12.48
C ASN A 87 2.11 -7.71 13.79
N GLU A 88 1.59 -7.00 14.80
CA GLU A 88 2.18 -6.98 16.14
C GLU A 88 2.20 -8.39 16.77
N GLN A 89 1.10 -9.13 16.70
CA GLN A 89 1.02 -10.52 17.19
C GLN A 89 1.98 -11.46 16.46
N VAL A 90 2.15 -11.30 15.13
CA VAL A 90 3.11 -12.11 14.34
C VAL A 90 4.54 -11.82 14.76
N ILE A 91 4.88 -10.55 15.01
CA ILE A 91 6.20 -10.15 15.52
C ILE A 91 6.45 -10.79 16.89
N GLU A 92 5.48 -10.69 17.82
CA GLU A 92 5.59 -11.30 19.15
C GLU A 92 5.76 -12.82 19.07
N ALA A 93 4.95 -13.50 18.26
CA ALA A 93 5.05 -14.94 18.05
C ALA A 93 6.39 -15.36 17.43
N ALA A 94 6.91 -14.57 16.48
CA ALA A 94 8.23 -14.82 15.88
C ALA A 94 9.35 -14.68 16.93
N ILE A 95 9.27 -13.68 17.81
CA ILE A 95 10.21 -13.49 18.92
C ILE A 95 10.15 -14.68 19.88
N ALA A 96 8.95 -15.07 20.32
CA ALA A 96 8.76 -16.19 21.25
C ALA A 96 9.27 -17.51 20.66
N SER A 97 9.00 -17.76 19.38
CA SER A 97 9.50 -18.94 18.66
C SER A 97 11.02 -18.95 18.57
N ALA A 98 11.65 -17.83 18.23
CA ALA A 98 13.10 -17.72 18.21
C ALA A 98 13.72 -17.94 19.60
N GLN A 99 13.10 -17.43 20.67
CA GLN A 99 13.54 -17.65 22.05
C GLN A 99 13.43 -19.13 22.45
N ALA A 100 12.29 -19.79 22.16
CA ALA A 100 12.08 -21.19 22.47
C ALA A 100 13.11 -22.10 21.78
N ILE A 101 13.38 -21.86 20.49
CA ILE A 101 14.39 -22.62 19.73
C ILE A 101 15.81 -22.37 20.29
N ASN A 102 16.13 -21.13 20.67
CA ASN A 102 17.42 -20.80 21.27
C ASN A 102 17.59 -21.41 22.66
N TRP A 103 16.51 -21.58 23.42
CA TRP A 103 16.52 -22.29 24.70
C TRP A 103 16.71 -23.79 24.52
N ASP A 104 16.08 -24.38 23.49
CA ASP A 104 16.16 -25.81 23.20
C ASP A 104 17.57 -26.26 22.74
N GLN A 105 18.33 -25.38 22.09
CA GLN A 105 19.64 -25.74 21.50
C GLN A 105 20.87 -25.32 22.31
N HIS A 106 20.68 -24.72 23.49
CA HIS A 106 21.65 -24.51 24.58
C HIS A 106 23.05 -23.92 24.32
N ASP A 107 23.48 -23.56 23.11
CA ASP A 107 24.80 -22.93 22.89
C ASP A 107 24.79 -21.62 22.09
N GLY A 108 23.68 -21.31 21.40
CA GLY A 108 23.53 -20.11 20.57
C GLY A 108 24.66 -19.91 19.54
N SER A 109 25.38 -20.98 19.15
CA SER A 109 26.56 -20.93 18.29
C SER A 109 26.22 -21.16 16.80
N LEU A 110 25.15 -21.91 16.52
CA LEU A 110 24.83 -22.43 15.18
C LEU A 110 23.91 -21.55 14.33
N ARG A 111 23.17 -20.59 14.90
CA ARG A 111 22.29 -19.70 14.11
C ARG A 111 22.42 -18.23 14.48
N GLU A 112 22.49 -17.41 13.42
CA GLU A 112 22.53 -15.96 13.53
C GLU A 112 21.26 -15.46 14.27
N PHE A 113 21.41 -14.74 15.38
CA PHE A 113 20.37 -13.89 15.94
C PHE A 113 19.81 -13.03 14.81
N GLN A 114 18.48 -12.98 14.72
CA GLN A 114 17.80 -12.08 13.81
C GLN A 114 18.33 -10.67 14.08
N ILE A 115 18.85 -10.01 13.05
CA ILE A 115 19.55 -8.72 13.17
C ILE A 115 18.59 -7.72 13.81
N VAL A 116 18.76 -7.48 15.12
CA VAL A 116 18.09 -6.38 15.82
C VAL A 116 18.69 -5.11 15.24
N ARG A 117 17.96 -4.49 14.31
CA ARG A 117 18.35 -3.19 13.74
C ARG A 117 18.40 -2.19 14.88
N LEU A 118 19.44 -1.37 14.90
CA LEU A 118 19.52 -0.28 15.85
C LEU A 118 18.33 0.68 15.67
N PRO A 119 17.88 1.36 16.73
CA PRO A 119 16.89 2.43 16.61
C PRO A 119 17.46 3.53 15.69
N GLY A 120 17.05 3.50 14.41
CA GLY A 120 17.63 4.31 13.32
C GLY A 120 17.95 3.53 12.03
N GLY A 121 17.81 2.21 12.01
CA GLY A 121 17.84 1.39 10.79
C GLY A 121 19.22 1.05 10.21
N GLY A 122 20.29 1.64 10.71
CA GLY A 122 21.67 1.36 10.30
C GLY A 122 22.42 0.44 11.26
N LEU A 123 23.38 -0.33 10.75
CA LEU A 123 24.48 -0.89 11.56
C LEU A 123 25.52 0.23 11.80
N PRO A 124 26.19 0.29 12.96
CA PRO A 124 27.29 1.23 13.14
C PRO A 124 28.36 0.90 12.10
N GLN A 125 28.74 1.90 11.29
CA GLN A 125 29.95 1.78 10.48
C GLN A 125 31.08 1.53 11.48
N ASN A 126 31.81 0.41 11.34
CA ASN A 126 32.93 -0.03 12.19
C ASN A 126 32.64 -1.00 13.36
N LEU A 127 31.40 -1.45 13.59
CA LEU A 127 31.13 -2.48 14.62
C LEU A 127 30.80 -3.87 14.03
N PRO A 128 31.33 -4.96 14.63
CA PRO A 128 31.09 -6.33 14.15
C PRO A 128 29.66 -6.78 14.46
N ARG A 129 28.93 -7.27 13.45
CA ARG A 129 27.52 -7.70 13.62
C ARG A 129 27.36 -8.73 14.77
N LEU A 130 26.47 -8.43 15.72
CA LEU A 130 26.14 -9.30 16.84
C LEU A 130 25.20 -10.43 16.40
N ARG A 131 25.77 -11.41 15.71
CA ARG A 131 25.02 -12.55 15.14
C ARG A 131 24.88 -13.71 16.10
N ASN A 132 25.70 -13.83 17.13
CA ASN A 132 25.63 -14.97 18.05
C ASN A 132 26.31 -14.60 19.38
N LEU A 133 26.24 -15.51 20.36
CA LEU A 133 26.91 -15.31 21.65
C LEU A 133 28.42 -15.14 21.49
N ALA A 134 29.03 -15.85 20.53
CA ALA A 134 30.45 -15.72 20.24
C ALA A 134 30.82 -14.29 19.81
N ALA A 135 30.00 -13.66 18.96
CA ALA A 135 30.20 -12.27 18.52
C ALA A 135 30.13 -11.27 19.67
N ILE A 136 29.27 -11.50 20.67
CA ILE A 136 29.20 -10.66 21.87
C ILE A 136 30.43 -10.89 22.77
N ARG A 137 30.85 -12.14 22.92
CA ARG A 137 32.04 -12.51 23.70
C ARG A 137 33.32 -11.95 23.08
N SER A 138 33.39 -11.81 21.76
CA SER A 138 34.54 -11.24 21.05
C SER A 138 34.63 -9.72 21.08
N LEU A 139 33.62 -9.00 21.60
CA LEU A 139 33.65 -7.53 21.62
C LEU A 139 34.74 -6.98 22.52
N THR A 140 35.52 -6.01 22.04
CA THR A 140 36.39 -5.22 22.91
C THR A 140 35.57 -4.34 23.86
N GLY A 141 36.22 -3.79 24.89
CA GLY A 141 35.53 -2.88 25.83
C GLY A 141 34.95 -1.63 25.15
N ALA A 142 35.67 -1.07 24.17
CA ALA A 142 35.21 0.06 23.38
C ALA A 142 34.00 -0.31 22.51
N GLN A 143 34.08 -1.44 21.79
CA GLN A 143 32.97 -1.93 20.95
C GLN A 143 31.71 -2.22 21.79
N ALA A 144 31.87 -2.86 22.95
CA ALA A 144 30.76 -3.11 23.86
C ALA A 144 30.13 -1.80 24.35
N LYS A 145 30.92 -0.75 24.61
CA LYS A 145 30.41 0.57 25.01
C LYS A 145 29.62 1.24 23.89
N GLU A 146 30.13 1.22 22.66
CA GLU A 146 29.44 1.78 21.49
C GLU A 146 28.10 1.08 21.22
N TYR A 147 28.05 -0.25 21.34
CA TYR A 147 26.79 -0.99 21.24
C TYR A 147 25.77 -0.56 22.29
N CYS A 148 26.20 -0.30 23.52
CA CYS A 148 25.30 0.15 24.57
C CYS A 148 24.70 1.53 24.28
N ILE A 149 25.50 2.45 23.74
CA ILE A 149 25.02 3.77 23.29
C ILE A 149 24.01 3.59 22.15
N ALA A 150 24.34 2.75 21.17
CA ALA A 150 23.51 2.51 20.00
C ALA A 150 22.15 1.90 20.36
N TYR A 151 22.11 0.95 21.30
CA TYR A 151 20.88 0.35 21.83
C TYR A 151 20.19 1.21 22.91
N ARG A 152 20.71 2.41 23.22
CA ARG A 152 20.20 3.29 24.28
C ARG A 152 20.08 2.60 25.64
N ILE A 153 21.07 1.76 25.98
CA ILE A 153 21.12 1.01 27.24
C ILE A 153 21.80 1.86 28.31
N GLU A 154 21.03 2.27 29.33
CA GLU A 154 21.55 3.00 30.49
C GLU A 154 22.49 2.12 31.31
N ARG A 155 23.78 2.47 31.37
CA ARG A 155 24.78 1.73 32.14
C ARG A 155 25.62 2.61 33.03
N ARG A 156 25.80 2.12 34.25
CA ARG A 156 26.71 2.67 35.24
C ARG A 156 28.02 1.89 35.20
N GLY A 157 28.96 2.30 34.34
CA GLY A 157 30.34 1.80 34.34
C GLY A 157 30.92 1.41 32.98
N ASN A 158 32.25 1.27 32.92
CA ASN A 158 33.02 0.92 31.71
C ASN A 158 33.52 -0.55 31.73
N ARG A 159 33.01 -1.42 32.62
CA ARG A 159 33.48 -2.82 32.72
C ARG A 159 32.99 -3.63 31.51
N ILE A 160 33.90 -4.39 30.91
CA ILE A 160 33.66 -5.17 29.69
C ILE A 160 32.60 -6.26 29.91
N GLN A 161 32.64 -6.98 31.02
CA GLN A 161 31.69 -8.05 31.34
C GLN A 161 30.28 -7.49 31.55
N ASP A 162 30.15 -6.41 32.32
CA ASP A 162 28.89 -5.68 32.45
C ASP A 162 28.43 -5.27 31.05
N ASN A 163 29.29 -4.56 30.29
CA ASN A 163 29.35 -4.38 28.82
C ASN A 163 28.58 -5.42 28.01
N ARG A 164 28.92 -6.67 28.18
CA ARG A 164 28.35 -7.76 27.39
C ARG A 164 27.01 -8.22 27.95
N LYS A 165 26.84 -8.22 29.28
CA LYS A 165 25.62 -8.69 29.97
C LYS A 165 24.36 -7.90 29.62
N ALA A 166 24.40 -6.59 29.63
CA ALA A 166 23.19 -5.81 29.29
C ALA A 166 22.96 -5.71 27.77
N ILE A 167 23.99 -5.88 26.92
CA ILE A 167 23.77 -6.06 25.47
C ILE A 167 23.02 -7.36 25.25
N SER A 168 23.48 -8.46 25.87
CA SER A 168 22.85 -9.77 25.74
C SER A 168 21.39 -9.73 26.18
N ARG A 169 21.09 -9.09 27.33
CA ARG A 169 19.70 -8.88 27.77
C ARG A 169 18.87 -8.10 26.75
N HIS A 170 19.41 -7.02 26.18
CA HIS A 170 18.68 -6.18 25.23
C HIS A 170 18.36 -6.92 23.93
N ILE A 171 19.25 -7.80 23.46
CA ILE A 171 19.02 -8.64 22.28
C ILE A 171 18.30 -9.96 22.62
N GLY A 172 17.91 -10.17 23.88
CA GLY A 172 17.13 -11.34 24.31
C GLY A 172 17.92 -12.63 24.48
N CYS A 173 19.23 -12.57 24.79
CA CYS A 173 20.06 -13.75 25.02
C CYS A 173 20.78 -13.72 26.38
N SER A 174 21.14 -14.91 26.89
CA SER A 174 21.95 -15.06 28.10
C SER A 174 23.40 -15.34 27.72
N VAL A 175 24.34 -14.50 28.18
CA VAL A 175 25.77 -14.77 28.07
C VAL A 175 26.25 -15.29 29.42
N PRO A 176 26.68 -16.57 29.51
CA PRO A 176 27.47 -17.02 30.65
C PRO A 176 28.77 -16.20 30.63
N LEU A 177 28.98 -15.42 31.67
CA LEU A 177 30.21 -14.65 31.87
C LEU A 177 31.10 -15.48 32.79
N ASP A 178 32.20 -15.98 32.24
CA ASP A 178 33.30 -16.57 32.99
C ASP A 178 34.13 -15.49 33.68
#